data_AF-A0A0C9YW45-F1
#
_entry.id   AF-A0A0C9YW45-F1
#
_cell.length_a   1.000
_cell.length_b   1.000
_cell.length_c   1.000
_cell.angle_alpha   90.00
_cell.angle_beta   90.00
_cell.angle_gamma   90.00
#
_symmetry.space_group_name_H-M   'P 1'
#
loop_
_entity.id
_entity.type
_entity.pdbx_description
1 polymer ?
#
loop_
_entity_poly.entity_id
_entity_poly.type
_entity_poly.pdbx_seq_one_letter_code
_entity_poly.pdbx_strand_id
1 'polypeptide(L)'
;MARLSATRIEPTVEALSIAKHELKLRTVVQFVRVHHSSSDWRTVLYFTTDMPVAPSVHNSHKYTNGDVGVLPFSYTLSPLPTLLRDGAESSMAKYYVIPSTPTTPYPTLPIDFPNLAMYLQTAVEDSRRAATDGSGGMRKLAQFIDSCYPGDTDTAVFDGEVPKGGVTRLLKRVMMGRPKVRSRGNEEIYDLVTPFVADEWG
;
A
#
# COMPACT_ATOMS: atom_id res chain seq x y z
N MET A 1 24.57 9.77 -2.03
CA MET A 1 23.28 9.10 -2.27
C MET A 1 23.39 7.63 -1.89
N ALA A 2 22.49 7.13 -1.04
CA ALA A 2 22.40 5.70 -0.76
C ALA A 2 21.83 4.98 -1.98
N ARG A 3 22.51 3.92 -2.45
CA ARG A 3 22.00 3.08 -3.54
C ARG A 3 20.89 2.19 -2.97
N LEU A 4 19.62 2.50 -3.29
CA LEU A 4 18.44 1.75 -2.81
C LEU A 4 18.43 0.28 -3.25
N SER A 5 19.16 -0.06 -4.31
CA SER A 5 19.34 -1.45 -4.75
C SER A 5 20.04 -2.33 -3.70
N ALA A 6 20.76 -1.74 -2.74
CA ALA A 6 21.40 -2.46 -1.65
C ALA A 6 20.58 -2.43 -0.34
N THR A 7 19.45 -1.73 -0.32
CA THR A 7 18.60 -1.66 0.88
C THR A 7 17.72 -2.90 0.97
N ARG A 8 17.72 -3.51 2.15
CA ARG A 8 16.93 -4.71 2.46
C ARG A 8 16.27 -4.61 3.83
N ILE A 9 15.12 -5.23 3.95
CA ILE A 9 14.40 -5.43 5.20
C ILE A 9 14.85 -6.76 5.77
N GLU A 10 15.45 -6.70 6.96
CA GLU A 10 15.91 -7.85 7.71
C GLU A 10 14.94 -8.16 8.85
N PRO A 11 14.74 -9.45 9.20
CA PRO A 11 14.07 -9.78 10.45
C PRO A 11 14.95 -9.35 11.64
N THR A 12 14.32 -9.02 12.76
CA THR A 12 15.06 -8.71 13.99
C THR A 12 15.77 -9.95 14.51
N VAL A 13 16.86 -9.76 15.26
CA VAL A 13 17.60 -10.86 15.90
C VAL A 13 16.70 -11.67 16.84
N GLU A 14 15.78 -10.99 17.53
CA GLU A 14 14.76 -11.62 18.38
C GLU A 14 13.85 -12.54 17.56
N ALA A 15 13.32 -12.05 16.43
CA ALA A 15 12.47 -12.84 15.54
C ALA A 15 13.22 -14.07 15.01
N LEU A 16 14.48 -13.91 14.62
CA LEU A 16 15.35 -15.02 14.18
C LEU A 16 15.59 -16.05 15.29
N SER A 17 15.73 -15.61 16.55
CA SER A 17 15.98 -16.52 17.67
C SER A 17 14.77 -17.38 18.04
N ILE A 18 13.56 -16.87 17.80
CA ILE A 18 12.30 -17.51 18.17
C ILE A 18 11.75 -18.35 16.99
N ALA A 19 12.00 -17.90 15.76
CA ALA A 19 11.48 -18.54 14.57
C ALA A 19 12.09 -19.92 14.34
N LYS A 20 11.23 -20.94 14.35
CA LYS A 20 11.56 -22.31 13.92
C LYS A 20 11.20 -22.57 12.45
N HIS A 21 10.83 -21.51 11.72
CA HIS A 21 10.30 -21.55 10.37
C HIS A 21 10.81 -20.34 9.58
N GLU A 22 10.62 -20.39 8.27
CA GLU A 22 10.91 -19.28 7.37
C GLU A 22 10.05 -18.06 7.74
N LEU A 23 10.71 -16.93 8.01
CA LEU A 23 10.02 -15.68 8.35
C LEU A 23 9.46 -15.05 7.09
N LYS A 24 8.14 -14.83 7.09
CA LYS A 24 7.44 -14.16 5.99
C LYS A 24 7.00 -12.75 6.39
N LEU A 25 6.93 -11.86 5.41
CA LEU A 25 6.55 -10.47 5.58
C LEU A 25 5.06 -10.28 5.31
N ARG A 26 4.34 -9.77 6.31
CA ARG A 26 2.99 -9.23 6.12
C ARG A 26 3.03 -7.73 5.94
N THR A 27 2.19 -7.24 5.04
CA THR A 27 2.11 -5.83 4.67
C THR A 27 0.72 -5.27 4.89
N VAL A 28 0.65 -4.14 5.60
CA VAL A 28 -0.57 -3.32 5.71
C VAL A 28 -0.31 -1.99 5.00
N VAL A 29 -1.14 -1.68 4.01
CA VAL A 29 -1.12 -0.43 3.28
C VAL A 29 -2.15 0.49 3.90
N GLN A 30 -1.73 1.64 4.42
CA GLN A 30 -2.62 2.65 4.99
C GLN A 30 -2.60 3.93 4.16
N PHE A 31 -3.79 4.46 3.87
CA PHE A 31 -3.99 5.77 3.28
C PHE A 31 -4.50 6.71 4.37
N VAL A 32 -3.82 7.84 4.60
CA VAL A 32 -4.18 8.80 5.66
C VAL A 32 -4.27 10.21 5.10
N ARG A 33 -5.34 10.93 5.45
CA ARG A 33 -5.47 12.36 5.24
C ARG A 33 -4.89 13.13 6.41
N VAL A 34 -4.13 14.17 6.12
CA VAL A 34 -3.60 15.08 7.15
C VAL A 34 -4.72 15.90 7.81
N HIS A 35 -5.76 16.25 7.04
CA HIS A 35 -6.90 17.04 7.51
C HIS A 35 -8.18 16.67 6.73
N HIS A 36 -9.35 16.81 7.35
CA HIS A 36 -10.63 16.40 6.75
C HIS A 36 -10.98 17.20 5.49
N SER A 37 -10.51 18.44 5.39
CA SER A 37 -10.66 19.30 4.21
C SER A 37 -9.53 19.16 3.19
N SER A 38 -8.50 18.36 3.48
CA SER A 38 -7.35 18.15 2.59
C SER A 38 -7.73 17.22 1.45
N SER A 39 -7.34 17.57 0.23
CA SER A 39 -7.34 16.63 -0.91
C SER A 39 -6.23 15.60 -0.79
N ASP A 40 -5.18 15.91 -0.03
CA ASP A 40 -3.92 15.18 -0.08
C ASP A 40 -3.96 13.97 0.87
N TRP A 41 -3.65 12.81 0.28
CA TRP A 41 -3.47 11.54 0.97
C TRP A 41 -2.00 11.18 1.07
N ARG A 42 -1.63 10.46 2.14
CA ARG A 42 -0.32 9.86 2.32
C ARG A 42 -0.47 8.35 2.41
N THR A 43 0.44 7.61 1.80
CA THR A 43 0.52 6.15 1.92
C THR A 43 1.58 5.80 2.97
N VAL A 44 1.20 4.98 3.94
CA VAL A 44 2.08 4.39 4.96
C VAL A 44 2.08 2.89 4.78
N LEU A 45 3.27 2.28 4.72
CA LEU A 45 3.43 0.84 4.68
C LEU A 45 3.87 0.35 6.06
N TYR A 46 3.11 -0.58 6.63
CA TYR A 46 3.51 -1.27 7.85
C TYR A 46 3.93 -2.69 7.52
N PHE A 47 5.10 -3.07 8.02
CA PHE A 47 5.68 -4.38 7.85
C PHE A 47 5.73 -5.11 9.17
N THR A 48 5.32 -6.37 9.18
CA THR A 48 5.33 -7.23 10.36
C THR A 48 5.63 -8.67 9.95
N THR A 49 6.25 -9.44 10.82
CA THR A 49 6.48 -10.87 10.56
C THR A 49 5.16 -11.63 10.64
N ASP A 50 4.94 -12.55 9.70
CA ASP A 50 3.84 -13.51 9.79
C ASP A 50 4.02 -14.37 11.04
N MET A 51 3.01 -14.39 11.90
CA MET A 51 3.03 -15.14 13.15
C MET A 51 1.92 -16.18 13.11
N PRO A 52 2.22 -17.46 13.41
CA PRO A 52 1.21 -18.50 13.42
C PRO A 52 0.16 -18.19 14.49
N VAL A 53 -1.11 -18.34 14.13
CA VAL A 53 -2.23 -18.18 15.06
C VAL A 53 -2.29 -19.42 15.94
N ALA A 54 -2.13 -19.25 17.25
CA ALA A 54 -2.20 -20.39 18.17
C ALA A 54 -3.61 -21.01 18.15
N PRO A 55 -3.75 -22.36 18.22
CA PRO A 55 -5.05 -23.03 18.22
C PRO A 55 -5.98 -22.62 19.37
N SER A 56 -5.41 -22.11 20.47
CA SER A 56 -6.14 -21.61 21.64
C SER A 56 -6.80 -20.24 21.43
N VAL A 57 -6.48 -19.53 20.34
CA VAL A 57 -7.03 -18.20 20.05
C VAL A 57 -8.49 -18.35 19.63
N HIS A 58 -9.38 -17.72 20.38
CA HIS A 58 -10.80 -17.66 20.02
C HIS A 58 -11.00 -16.94 18.68
N ASN A 59 -11.85 -17.51 17.82
CA ASN A 59 -12.09 -17.00 16.47
C ASN A 59 -10.82 -16.84 15.62
N SER A 60 -9.90 -17.82 15.69
CA SER A 60 -8.64 -17.85 14.93
C SER A 60 -8.84 -17.71 13.42
N HIS A 61 -9.96 -18.21 12.89
CA HIS A 61 -10.32 -18.13 11.48
C HIS A 61 -10.32 -16.70 10.92
N LYS A 62 -10.63 -15.69 11.73
CA LYS A 62 -10.63 -14.28 11.29
C LYS A 62 -9.24 -13.78 10.83
N TYR A 63 -8.16 -14.43 11.28
CA TYR A 63 -6.79 -14.07 10.91
C TYR A 63 -6.23 -14.92 9.76
N THR A 64 -6.94 -15.97 9.36
CA THR A 64 -6.50 -16.95 8.33
C THR A 64 -7.39 -16.98 7.09
N ASN A 65 -8.56 -16.34 7.13
CA ASN A 65 -9.54 -16.30 6.03
C ASN A 65 -9.18 -15.35 4.87
N GLY A 66 -8.07 -14.61 4.96
CA GLY A 66 -7.67 -13.64 3.94
C GLY A 66 -8.50 -12.36 3.93
N ASP A 67 -9.20 -12.03 5.03
CA ASP A 67 -9.92 -10.76 5.15
C ASP A 67 -8.94 -9.58 5.15
N VAL A 68 -9.04 -8.76 4.11
CA VAL A 68 -8.19 -7.60 3.87
C VAL A 68 -8.45 -6.44 4.84
N GLY A 69 -9.57 -6.47 5.56
CA GLY A 69 -9.93 -5.50 6.59
C GLY A 69 -9.52 -5.94 8.00
N VAL A 70 -8.96 -7.14 8.17
CA VAL A 70 -8.53 -7.66 9.47
C VAL A 70 -7.02 -7.58 9.59
N LEU A 71 -6.56 -6.81 10.59
CA LEU A 71 -5.14 -6.69 10.89
C LEU A 71 -4.50 -8.04 11.21
N PRO A 72 -3.23 -8.25 10.78
CA PRO A 72 -2.46 -9.44 11.10
C PRO A 72 -2.47 -9.82 12.59
N PHE A 73 -2.42 -11.13 12.87
CA PHE A 73 -2.40 -11.64 14.25
C PHE A 73 -1.22 -11.10 15.07
N SER A 74 -0.10 -10.77 14.43
CA SER A 74 1.06 -10.14 15.10
C SER A 74 0.70 -8.86 15.85
N TYR A 75 -0.29 -8.09 15.41
CA TYR A 75 -0.78 -6.90 16.12
C TYR A 75 -1.59 -7.20 17.39
N THR A 76 -1.83 -8.48 17.70
CA THR A 76 -2.33 -8.89 19.02
C THR A 76 -1.19 -9.19 20.02
N LEU A 77 0.03 -9.38 19.50
CA LEU A 77 1.22 -9.72 20.28
C LEU A 77 2.10 -8.50 20.57
N SER A 78 1.94 -7.44 19.79
CA SER A 78 2.67 -6.18 19.94
C SER A 78 1.72 -4.98 19.96
N PRO A 79 2.10 -3.84 20.55
CA PRO A 79 1.29 -2.62 20.52
C PRO A 79 0.88 -2.22 19.10
N LEU A 80 -0.41 -1.97 18.90
CA LEU A 80 -0.94 -1.52 17.61
C LEU A 80 -0.53 -0.05 17.35
N PRO A 81 0.09 0.26 16.19
CA PRO A 81 0.39 1.63 15.79
C PRO A 81 -0.85 2.51 15.89
N THR A 82 -0.69 3.72 16.44
CA THR A 82 -1.82 4.61 16.76
C THR A 82 -2.72 4.88 15.56
N LEU A 83 -2.13 5.06 14.37
CA LEU A 83 -2.89 5.33 13.15
C LEU A 83 -3.71 4.12 12.69
N LEU A 84 -3.36 2.89 13.06
CA LEU A 84 -4.11 1.67 12.70
C LEU A 84 -5.23 1.35 13.68
N ARG A 85 -5.43 2.15 14.73
CA ARG A 85 -6.52 1.97 15.69
C ARG A 85 -7.87 2.38 15.11
N ASP A 86 -7.86 3.30 14.15
CA ASP A 86 -9.04 3.64 13.38
C ASP A 86 -9.44 2.43 12.51
N GLY A 87 -10.75 2.22 12.31
CA GLY A 87 -11.25 1.11 11.50
C GLY A 87 -10.73 1.13 10.06
N ALA A 88 -10.87 0.01 9.35
CA ALA A 88 -10.35 -0.17 7.98
C ALA A 88 -10.85 0.86 6.95
N GLU A 89 -12.00 1.49 7.22
CA GLU A 89 -12.71 2.39 6.29
C GLU A 89 -13.17 3.67 6.99
N SER A 90 -12.27 4.38 7.66
CA SER A 90 -12.54 5.73 8.18
C SER A 90 -12.42 6.79 7.06
N SER A 91 -13.07 7.94 7.25
CA SER A 91 -13.01 9.07 6.30
C SER A 91 -11.62 9.73 6.27
N MET A 92 -10.88 9.64 7.37
CA MET A 92 -9.54 10.20 7.55
C MET A 92 -8.44 9.18 7.31
N ALA A 93 -8.73 7.89 7.51
CA ALA A 93 -7.75 6.81 7.38
C ALA A 93 -8.42 5.55 6.84
N LYS A 94 -7.78 4.90 5.87
CA LYS A 94 -8.21 3.61 5.33
C LYS A 94 -7.02 2.68 5.35
N TYR A 95 -7.22 1.39 5.63
CA TYR A 95 -6.14 0.43 5.47
C TYR A 95 -6.59 -0.83 4.74
N TYR A 96 -5.63 -1.45 4.10
CA TYR A 96 -5.77 -2.69 3.37
C TYR A 96 -4.62 -3.62 3.77
N VAL A 97 -4.96 -4.81 4.25
CA VAL A 97 -4.00 -5.87 4.53
C VAL A 97 -3.84 -6.70 3.27
N ILE A 98 -2.62 -6.76 2.74
CA ILE A 98 -2.33 -7.60 1.56
C ILE A 98 -2.45 -9.06 2.01
N PRO A 99 -3.42 -9.84 1.48
CA PRO A 99 -3.56 -11.24 1.83
C PRO A 99 -2.58 -12.08 1.01
N SER A 100 -2.24 -13.27 1.52
CA SER A 100 -1.49 -14.25 0.72
C SER A 100 -2.42 -14.86 -0.32
N THR A 101 -2.09 -14.73 -1.59
CA THR A 101 -2.76 -15.41 -2.70
C THR A 101 -1.79 -16.40 -3.37
N PRO A 102 -2.27 -17.31 -4.24
CA PRO A 102 -1.37 -18.17 -5.01
C PRO A 102 -0.43 -17.39 -5.94
N THR A 103 -0.86 -16.22 -6.43
CA THR A 103 -0.10 -15.32 -7.31
C THR A 103 0.79 -14.34 -6.55
N THR A 104 0.36 -13.95 -5.34
CA THR A 104 1.04 -12.99 -4.47
C THR A 104 1.19 -13.59 -3.07
N PRO A 105 2.08 -14.58 -2.88
CA PRO A 105 2.37 -15.11 -1.55
C PRO A 105 3.10 -14.08 -0.69
N TYR A 106 3.07 -14.24 0.64
CA TYR A 106 3.89 -13.40 1.51
C TYR A 106 5.39 -13.55 1.19
N PRO A 107 6.14 -12.44 1.04
CA PRO A 107 7.55 -12.53 0.74
C PRO A 107 8.35 -13.11 1.91
N THR A 108 9.38 -13.89 1.59
CA THR A 108 10.35 -14.36 2.58
C THR A 108 11.30 -13.24 2.99
N LEU A 109 11.66 -13.19 4.27
CA LEU A 109 12.70 -12.31 4.80
C LEU A 109 14.08 -13.00 4.81
N PRO A 110 15.17 -12.30 4.47
CA PRO A 110 15.21 -10.88 4.10
C PRO A 110 14.72 -10.61 2.68
N ILE A 111 14.20 -9.39 2.47
CA ILE A 111 13.76 -8.91 1.15
C ILE A 111 14.43 -7.59 0.82
N ASP A 112 14.97 -7.48 -0.40
CA ASP A 112 15.49 -6.21 -0.91
C ASP A 112 14.37 -5.30 -1.45
N PHE A 113 14.67 -4.02 -1.60
CA PHE A 113 13.68 -3.04 -2.04
C PHE A 113 13.15 -3.29 -3.47
N PRO A 114 13.97 -3.71 -4.45
CA PRO A 114 13.46 -4.09 -5.77
C PRO A 114 12.44 -5.22 -5.72
N ASN A 115 12.70 -6.30 -4.98
CA ASN A 115 11.76 -7.41 -4.84
C ASN A 115 10.51 -7.00 -4.05
N LEU A 116 10.66 -6.13 -3.04
CA LEU A 116 9.52 -5.55 -2.33
C LEU A 116 8.64 -4.71 -3.26
N ALA A 117 9.23 -3.90 -4.13
CA ALA A 117 8.51 -3.10 -5.11
C ALA A 117 7.73 -3.98 -6.09
N MET A 118 8.37 -5.05 -6.61
CA MET A 118 7.71 -6.05 -7.45
C MET A 118 6.54 -6.72 -6.72
N TYR A 119 6.72 -7.11 -5.47
CA TYR A 119 5.65 -7.68 -4.65
C TYR A 119 4.45 -6.73 -4.48
N LEU A 120 4.72 -5.46 -4.18
CA LEU A 120 3.67 -4.43 -4.03
C LEU A 120 2.97 -4.16 -5.36
N GLN A 121 3.71 -4.16 -6.47
CA GLN A 121 3.14 -4.01 -7.81
C GLN A 121 2.19 -5.18 -8.13
N THR A 122 2.62 -6.42 -7.93
CA THR A 122 1.77 -7.60 -8.14
C THR A 122 0.51 -7.55 -7.28
N ALA A 123 0.61 -7.09 -6.02
CA ALA A 123 -0.56 -6.93 -5.16
C ALA A 123 -1.58 -5.90 -5.70
N VAL A 124 -1.10 -4.79 -6.28
CA VAL A 124 -1.96 -3.79 -6.92
C VAL A 124 -2.59 -4.36 -8.20
N GLU A 125 -1.82 -5.09 -9.01
CA GLU A 125 -2.33 -5.73 -10.23
C GLU A 125 -3.41 -6.78 -9.91
N ASP A 126 -3.17 -7.64 -8.92
CA ASP A 126 -4.16 -8.62 -8.43
C ASP A 126 -5.44 -7.92 -7.96
N SER A 127 -5.31 -6.78 -7.27
CA SER A 127 -6.45 -5.98 -6.84
C SER A 127 -7.24 -5.39 -8.02
N ARG A 128 -6.55 -4.89 -9.05
CA ARG A 128 -7.19 -4.36 -10.27
C ARG A 128 -7.89 -5.46 -11.06
N ARG A 129 -7.30 -6.66 -11.17
CA ARG A 129 -7.95 -7.83 -11.79
C ARG A 129 -9.17 -8.29 -11.00
N ALA A 130 -9.08 -8.34 -9.67
CA ALA A 130 -10.23 -8.71 -8.85
C ALA A 130 -11.42 -7.75 -8.97
N ALA A 131 -11.20 -6.51 -9.42
CA ALA A 131 -12.27 -5.54 -9.68
C ALA A 131 -13.16 -5.96 -10.87
N THR A 132 -12.64 -6.69 -11.86
CA THR A 132 -13.42 -7.23 -12.98
C THR A 132 -14.12 -8.54 -12.64
N ASP A 133 -13.54 -9.32 -11.74
CA ASP A 133 -13.96 -10.71 -11.49
C ASP A 133 -14.95 -10.87 -10.31
N GLY A 134 -15.31 -9.77 -9.63
CA GLY A 134 -16.34 -9.76 -8.58
C GLY A 134 -15.88 -10.21 -7.19
N SER A 135 -14.58 -10.45 -6.98
CA SER A 135 -14.02 -10.80 -5.66
C SER A 135 -13.99 -9.55 -4.75
N GLY A 136 -14.98 -9.44 -3.86
CA GLY A 136 -15.34 -8.18 -3.19
C GLY A 136 -14.27 -7.57 -2.28
N GLY A 137 -13.45 -8.39 -1.62
CA GLY A 137 -12.38 -7.90 -0.72
C GLY A 137 -11.11 -7.49 -1.47
N MET A 138 -10.71 -8.28 -2.47
CA MET A 138 -9.45 -8.08 -3.19
C MET A 138 -9.41 -6.78 -3.98
N ARG A 139 -10.55 -6.29 -4.50
CA ARG A 139 -10.64 -5.02 -5.23
C ARG A 139 -10.44 -3.75 -4.38
N LYS A 140 -10.49 -3.86 -3.04
CA LYS A 140 -10.50 -2.69 -2.15
C LYS A 140 -9.22 -1.86 -2.27
N LEU A 141 -8.06 -2.50 -2.47
CA LEU A 141 -6.80 -1.76 -2.62
C LEU A 141 -6.83 -0.83 -3.83
N ALA A 142 -7.23 -1.34 -5.01
CA ALA A 142 -7.39 -0.53 -6.21
C ALA A 142 -8.41 0.61 -5.98
N GLN A 143 -9.56 0.32 -5.36
CA GLN A 143 -10.55 1.36 -5.02
C GLN A 143 -10.00 2.43 -4.09
N PHE A 144 -9.20 2.05 -3.09
CA PHE A 144 -8.55 3.02 -2.21
C PHE A 144 -7.56 3.88 -2.97
N ILE A 145 -6.69 3.28 -3.79
CA ILE A 145 -5.73 4.00 -4.63
C ILE A 145 -6.46 4.99 -5.54
N ASP A 146 -7.46 4.56 -6.29
CA ASP A 146 -8.21 5.41 -7.22
C ASP A 146 -8.97 6.53 -6.48
N SER A 147 -9.47 6.28 -5.26
CA SER A 147 -10.14 7.30 -4.43
C SER A 147 -9.18 8.29 -3.75
N CYS A 148 -7.94 7.88 -3.50
CA CYS A 148 -6.93 8.69 -2.81
C CYS A 148 -6.07 9.48 -3.78
N TYR A 149 -5.85 8.96 -4.99
CA TYR A 149 -4.95 9.51 -6.01
C TYR A 149 -5.63 9.54 -7.40
N PRO A 150 -6.73 10.29 -7.58
CA PRO A 150 -7.51 10.28 -8.82
C PRO A 150 -6.78 10.86 -10.04
N GLY A 151 -5.66 11.58 -9.85
CA GLY A 151 -4.86 12.15 -10.93
C GLY A 151 -3.72 11.25 -11.44
N ASP A 152 -3.35 10.22 -10.70
CA ASP A 152 -2.19 9.36 -11.01
C ASP A 152 -2.55 8.21 -11.97
N THR A 153 -3.83 8.03 -12.28
CA THR A 153 -4.30 7.02 -13.25
C THR A 153 -4.03 7.44 -14.70
N ASP A 154 -3.85 8.73 -14.99
CA ASP A 154 -3.57 9.23 -16.35
C ASP A 154 -2.08 9.06 -16.75
N THR A 155 -1.17 8.81 -15.81
CA THR A 155 0.28 8.70 -16.04
C THR A 155 0.80 7.26 -16.15
N ALA A 156 -0.04 6.25 -15.90
CA ALA A 156 0.32 4.83 -15.98
C ALA A 156 0.18 4.22 -17.39
N VAL A 157 0.13 5.03 -18.45
CA VAL A 157 0.20 4.55 -19.84
C VAL A 157 1.67 4.55 -20.27
N PHE A 158 2.44 3.61 -19.74
CA PHE A 158 3.70 3.22 -20.39
C PHE A 158 3.39 2.11 -21.40
N ASP A 159 3.59 2.50 -22.66
CA ASP A 159 3.74 1.69 -23.88
C ASP A 159 2.52 0.94 -24.45
N GLY A 160 1.98 1.53 -25.53
CA GLY A 160 1.63 0.80 -26.74
C GLY A 160 0.39 -0.08 -26.75
N GLU A 161 -0.82 0.51 -26.73
CA GLU A 161 -1.88 0.16 -27.69
C GLU A 161 -3.06 1.15 -27.63
N VAL A 162 -3.64 1.38 -28.81
CA VAL A 162 -4.71 2.35 -29.09
C VAL A 162 -5.96 2.06 -28.25
N PRO A 163 -6.61 3.06 -27.62
CA PRO A 163 -7.84 2.82 -26.89
C PRO A 163 -9.00 2.64 -27.87
N LYS A 164 -9.55 1.42 -27.93
CA LYS A 164 -10.88 1.15 -28.50
C LYS A 164 -11.91 1.03 -27.38
N GLY A 165 -12.67 2.12 -27.19
CA GLY A 165 -14.11 2.06 -26.91
C GLY A 165 -14.56 2.03 -25.45
N GLY A 166 -15.15 3.13 -24.99
CA GLY A 166 -15.97 3.18 -23.77
C GLY A 166 -16.45 4.59 -23.45
N VAL A 167 -17.70 4.89 -23.82
CA VAL A 167 -18.29 6.22 -23.97
C VAL A 167 -18.63 6.89 -22.63
N THR A 168 -17.79 7.84 -22.16
CA THR A 168 -18.20 8.80 -21.11
C THR A 168 -17.49 10.16 -21.24
N ARG A 169 -17.53 10.75 -22.44
CA ARG A 169 -17.19 12.16 -22.65
C ARG A 169 -18.31 12.85 -23.40
N LEU A 170 -19.29 13.36 -22.66
CA LEU A 170 -20.15 14.46 -23.08
C LEU A 170 -20.83 15.02 -21.83
N LEU A 171 -20.11 15.88 -21.11
CA LEU A 171 -20.64 17.07 -20.42
C LEU A 171 -19.45 17.93 -19.98
N LYS A 172 -18.76 18.44 -21.00
CA LYS A 172 -17.88 19.60 -20.92
C LYS A 172 -18.81 20.81 -20.79
N ARG A 173 -18.70 21.61 -19.72
CA ARG A 173 -18.61 23.09 -19.82
C ARG A 173 -18.54 23.83 -18.48
N VAL A 174 -17.52 24.68 -18.42
CA VAL A 174 -17.53 26.07 -17.90
C VAL A 174 -17.43 26.22 -16.38
N MET A 175 -16.19 26.40 -15.91
CA MET A 175 -15.68 27.60 -15.21
C MET A 175 -14.14 27.48 -15.18
N MET A 176 -13.43 28.21 -16.05
CA MET A 176 -12.67 29.42 -15.71
C MET A 176 -11.87 29.34 -14.40
N GLY A 177 -10.53 29.40 -14.53
CA GLY A 177 -9.63 29.77 -13.43
C GLY A 177 -8.28 29.05 -13.43
N ARG A 178 -7.32 29.50 -14.25
CA ARG A 178 -5.89 29.18 -14.03
C ARG A 178 -5.33 30.07 -12.92
N PRO A 179 -4.52 29.51 -12.01
CA PRO A 179 -3.34 30.24 -11.55
C PRO A 179 -2.06 29.45 -11.81
N LYS A 180 -1.00 30.22 -12.07
CA LYS A 180 0.38 29.80 -12.33
C LYS A 180 0.92 28.87 -11.23
N VAL A 181 1.50 27.76 -11.68
CA VAL A 181 2.45 26.95 -10.92
C VAL A 181 3.60 27.86 -10.45
N ARG A 182 3.75 28.03 -9.13
CA ARG A 182 4.99 28.47 -8.52
C ARG A 182 5.69 27.23 -7.96
N SER A 183 6.77 26.85 -8.63
CA SER A 183 7.79 25.98 -8.07
C SER A 183 8.39 26.65 -6.82
N ARG A 184 8.16 26.03 -5.68
CA ARG A 184 8.88 26.16 -4.39
C ARG A 184 8.83 24.75 -3.83
N GLY A 185 9.90 23.96 -3.90
CA GLY A 185 11.15 24.21 -3.19
C GLY A 185 11.07 23.39 -1.91
N ASN A 186 11.45 22.12 -2.00
CA ASN A 186 11.42 21.13 -0.92
C ASN A 186 12.68 21.27 -0.03
N GLU A 187 13.02 22.50 0.35
CA GLU A 187 14.35 22.82 0.91
C GLU A 187 14.32 23.23 2.38
N GLU A 188 13.16 23.39 3.00
CA GLU A 188 13.12 23.83 4.39
C GLU A 188 12.27 22.89 5.23
N ILE A 189 12.98 22.21 6.16
CA ILE A 189 12.51 21.47 7.33
C ILE A 189 12.37 19.95 7.10
N TYR A 190 13.46 19.20 7.33
CA TYR A 190 13.60 18.17 8.39
C TYR A 190 14.94 17.41 8.20
N ASP A 191 15.87 17.60 9.13
CA ASP A 191 17.27 17.12 9.14
C ASP A 191 17.44 15.59 9.32
N LEU A 192 16.39 14.79 9.10
CA LEU A 192 16.40 13.32 9.27
C LEU A 192 15.64 12.53 8.21
N VAL A 193 15.17 13.18 7.13
CA VAL A 193 14.48 12.50 6.03
C VAL A 193 15.14 12.90 4.73
N THR A 194 15.75 11.93 4.03
CA THR A 194 16.23 12.13 2.66
C THR A 194 15.03 12.41 1.74
N PRO A 195 14.90 13.61 1.16
CA PRO A 195 13.85 13.89 0.18
C PRO A 195 14.17 13.15 -1.13
N PHE A 196 13.15 12.50 -1.70
CA PHE A 196 13.24 11.85 -3.01
C PHE A 196 12.88 12.85 -4.12
N VAL A 197 13.70 12.91 -5.17
CA VAL A 197 13.39 13.61 -6.42
C VAL A 197 13.33 12.54 -7.50
N ALA A 198 12.16 12.38 -8.12
CA ALA A 198 11.95 11.50 -9.26
C ALA A 198 12.15 12.31 -10.54
N ASP A 199 13.41 12.52 -10.95
CA ASP A 199 13.77 12.91 -12.32
C ASP A 199 15.29 12.88 -12.45
N GLU A 200 15.84 11.75 -12.90
CA GLU A 200 17.15 11.64 -13.61
C GLU A 200 17.42 10.17 -14.00
N TRP A 201 16.44 9.51 -14.63
CA TRP A 201 16.71 8.29 -15.40
C TRP A 201 15.82 8.30 -16.65
N GLY A 202 16.32 9.00 -17.67
CA GLY A 202 15.92 8.96 -19.06
C GLY A 202 17.14 9.34 -19.89
#